data_AF-A0A955EJ69-F1
#
_entry.id   AF-A0A955EJ69-F1
#
_cell.length_a   1.000
_cell.length_b   1.000
_cell.length_c   1.000
_cell.angle_alpha   90.00
_cell.angle_beta   90.00
_cell.angle_gamma   90.00
#
_symmetry.space_group_name_H-M   'P 1'
#
loop_
_entity.id
_entity.type
_entity.pdbx_description
1 polymer ?
#
loop_
_entity_poly.entity_id
_entity_poly.type
_entity_poly.pdbx_seq_one_letter_code
_entity_poly.pdbx_strand_id
1 'polypeptide(L)'
;MVRNVLGVIAGYVLVLALTGIMTLCLMLIFPAYREWGLKVAENPESTTLPPLPTTAIITNMVLGLPVAMAGGYLCARIAKHARGTTLVFAAIFLVAGVGYYFAGRGGPQPGWYLAALPPIGAVGVLLGGALFRRGGGRSTEEAGS
;
A
#
# COMPACT_ATOMS: atom_id res chain seq x y z
N MET A 1 -1.94 1.42 26.64
CA MET A 1 -2.81 1.25 25.46
C MET A 1 -2.73 2.42 24.48
N VAL A 2 -2.84 3.68 24.95
CA VAL A 2 -2.83 4.89 24.09
C VAL A 2 -1.59 5.00 23.17
N ARG A 3 -0.39 4.66 23.66
CA ARG A 3 0.84 4.63 22.85
C ARG A 3 0.78 3.68 21.65
N ASN A 4 0.10 2.55 21.77
CA ASN A 4 -0.03 1.58 20.67
C ASN A 4 -1.02 2.11 19.62
N VAL A 5 -2.11 2.75 20.06
CA VAL A 5 -3.10 3.42 19.19
C VAL A 5 -2.48 4.58 18.41
N LEU A 6 -1.61 5.39 19.04
CA LEU A 6 -0.91 6.48 18.35
C LEU A 6 0.06 5.95 17.28
N GLY A 7 0.75 4.84 17.54
CA GLY A 7 1.59 4.19 16.52
C GLY A 7 0.79 3.71 15.32
N VAL A 8 -0.45 3.29 15.53
CA VAL A 8 -1.38 2.89 14.47
C VAL A 8 -1.76 4.05 13.58
N ILE A 9 -2.23 5.12 14.21
CA ILE A 9 -2.68 6.33 13.52
C ILE A 9 -1.51 6.91 12.72
N ALA A 10 -0.32 6.98 13.31
CA ALA A 10 0.89 7.43 12.60
C ALA A 10 1.22 6.55 11.39
N GLY A 11 1.07 5.23 11.49
CA GLY A 11 1.25 4.30 10.37
C GLY A 11 0.25 4.55 9.23
N TYR A 12 -1.03 4.72 9.54
CA TYR A 12 -2.06 5.03 8.54
C TYR A 12 -1.83 6.38 7.87
N VAL A 13 -1.53 7.42 8.66
CA VAL A 13 -1.22 8.76 8.12
C VAL A 13 -0.02 8.69 7.19
N LEU A 14 1.02 7.95 7.54
CA LEU A 14 2.19 7.77 6.69
C LEU A 14 1.86 7.02 5.40
N VAL A 15 1.08 5.94 5.45
CA VAL A 15 0.66 5.19 4.25
C VAL A 15 -0.22 6.07 3.34
N LEU A 16 -1.16 6.82 3.92
CA LEU A 16 -1.99 7.76 3.18
C LEU A 16 -1.14 8.86 2.53
N ALA A 17 -0.21 9.44 3.28
CA ALA A 17 0.69 10.47 2.77
C ALA A 17 1.57 9.93 1.62
N LEU A 18 2.17 8.75 1.79
CA LEU A 18 2.99 8.11 0.74
C LEU A 18 2.17 7.78 -0.51
N THR A 19 0.97 7.23 -0.33
CA THR A 19 0.06 6.92 -1.45
C THR A 19 -0.39 8.18 -2.17
N GLY A 20 -0.71 9.25 -1.42
CA GLY A 20 -1.08 10.55 -1.97
C GLY A 20 0.06 11.21 -2.75
N ILE A 21 1.27 11.25 -2.17
CA ILE A 21 2.48 11.77 -2.82
C ILE A 21 2.77 10.97 -4.11
N MET A 22 2.70 9.64 -4.05
CA MET A 22 2.92 8.78 -5.20
C MET A 22 1.90 9.06 -6.32
N THR A 23 0.62 9.21 -5.96
CA THR A 23 -0.45 9.54 -6.91
C THR A 23 -0.24 10.93 -7.53
N LEU A 24 0.21 11.90 -6.72
CA LEU A 24 0.56 13.24 -7.19
C LEU A 24 1.75 13.19 -8.16
N CYS A 25 2.82 12.48 -7.83
CA CYS A 25 3.98 12.30 -8.70
C CYS A 25 3.60 11.64 -10.03
N LEU A 26 2.71 10.65 -10.00
CA LEU A 26 2.18 10.01 -11.21
C LEU A 26 1.43 10.99 -12.11
N MET A 27 0.58 11.85 -11.53
CA MET A 27 -0.12 12.90 -12.28
C MET A 27 0.84 13.94 -12.86
N LEU A 28 1.96 14.22 -12.20
CA LEU A 28 2.95 15.18 -12.68
C LEU A 28 3.83 14.61 -13.81
N ILE A 29 4.22 13.34 -13.72
CA ILE A 29 5.14 12.70 -14.66
C ILE A 29 4.40 12.20 -15.92
N PHE A 30 3.17 11.70 -15.77
CA PHE A 30 2.42 11.07 -16.85
C PHE A 30 1.20 11.91 -17.25
N PRO A 31 1.24 12.65 -18.37
CA PRO A 31 0.13 13.51 -18.80
C PRO A 31 -1.17 12.72 -19.05
N ALA A 32 -1.06 11.47 -19.53
CA ALA A 32 -2.21 10.58 -19.68
C ALA A 32 -2.91 10.26 -18.35
N TYR A 33 -2.16 10.21 -17.23
CA TYR A 33 -2.71 9.98 -15.89
C TYR A 33 -3.42 11.23 -15.36
N ARG A 34 -2.87 12.41 -15.67
CA ARG A 34 -3.48 13.71 -15.37
C ARG A 34 -4.80 13.90 -16.10
N GLU A 35 -4.82 13.65 -17.41
CA GLU A 35 -6.05 13.77 -18.22
C GLU A 35 -7.13 12.79 -17.78
N TRP A 36 -6.76 11.55 -17.43
CA TRP A 36 -7.69 10.59 -16.85
C TRP A 36 -8.26 11.10 -15.52
N GLY A 37 -7.39 11.57 -14.62
CA GLY A 37 -7.81 12.12 -13.32
C GLY A 37 -8.75 13.32 -13.42
N LEU A 38 -8.51 14.21 -14.40
CA LEU A 38 -9.38 15.35 -14.68
C LEU A 38 -10.76 14.90 -15.17
N LYS A 39 -10.83 13.90 -16.08
CA LYS A 39 -12.10 13.34 -16.57
C LYS A 39 -12.91 12.66 -15.47
N VAL A 40 -12.25 12.01 -14.51
CA VAL A 40 -12.88 11.42 -13.32
C VAL A 40 -13.42 12.51 -12.39
N ALA A 41 -12.65 13.58 -12.18
CA ALA A 41 -13.07 14.71 -11.35
C ALA A 41 -14.24 15.49 -11.96
N GLU A 42 -14.32 15.56 -13.28
CA GLU A 42 -15.38 16.23 -14.02
C GLU A 42 -16.69 15.45 -14.00
N ASN A 43 -16.64 14.11 -13.98
CA ASN A 43 -17.83 13.25 -13.96
C ASN A 43 -17.72 12.13 -12.92
N PRO A 44 -17.83 12.45 -11.62
CA PRO A 44 -17.63 11.49 -10.53
C PRO A 44 -18.68 10.36 -10.51
N GLU A 45 -19.84 10.56 -11.13
CA GLU A 45 -20.95 9.58 -11.17
C GLU A 45 -21.01 8.75 -12.46
N SER A 46 -20.17 9.04 -13.47
CA SER A 46 -20.27 8.32 -14.74
C SER A 46 -19.70 6.89 -14.60
N THR A 47 -20.50 5.90 -14.97
CA THR A 47 -20.10 4.48 -15.07
C THR A 47 -19.31 4.19 -16.35
N THR A 48 -19.22 5.14 -17.26
CA THR A 48 -18.52 5.06 -18.56
C THR A 48 -17.16 5.75 -18.52
N LEU A 49 -16.43 5.61 -17.41
CA LEU A 49 -15.06 6.12 -17.34
C LEU A 49 -14.19 5.43 -18.40
N PRO A 50 -13.29 6.17 -19.07
CA PRO A 50 -12.37 5.56 -20.02
C PRO A 50 -11.51 4.52 -19.30
N PRO A 51 -11.24 3.36 -19.94
CA PRO A 51 -10.39 2.33 -19.35
C PRO A 51 -9.02 2.93 -19.05
N LEU A 52 -8.46 2.61 -17.88
CA LEU A 52 -7.12 3.09 -17.54
C LEU A 52 -6.13 2.56 -18.60
N PRO A 53 -5.24 3.42 -19.13
CA PRO A 53 -4.22 2.96 -20.05
C PRO A 53 -3.35 1.90 -19.36
N THR A 54 -3.05 0.80 -20.05
CA THR A 54 -2.29 -0.33 -19.48
C THR A 54 -0.94 0.10 -18.88
N THR A 55 -0.32 1.13 -19.46
CA THR A 55 0.90 1.74 -18.94
C THR A 55 0.70 2.34 -17.54
N ALA A 56 -0.40 3.03 -17.28
CA ALA A 56 -0.74 3.56 -15.96
C ALA A 56 -0.96 2.45 -14.93
N ILE A 57 -1.57 1.33 -15.34
CA ILE A 57 -1.78 0.16 -14.49
C ILE A 57 -0.43 -0.45 -14.09
N ILE A 58 0.46 -0.66 -15.05
CA ILE A 58 1.81 -1.21 -14.79
C ILE A 58 2.60 -0.26 -13.89
N THR A 59 2.57 1.04 -14.16
CA THR A 59 3.29 2.02 -13.33
C THR A 59 2.75 2.05 -11.90
N ASN A 60 1.43 1.92 -11.71
CA ASN A 60 0.85 1.77 -10.37
C ASN A 60 1.32 0.50 -9.66
N MET A 61 1.45 -0.63 -10.37
CA MET A 61 1.97 -1.85 -9.78
C MET A 61 3.44 -1.72 -9.39
N VAL A 62 4.26 -1.10 -10.25
CA VAL A 62 5.69 -0.88 -9.98
C VAL A 62 5.90 0.09 -8.82
N LEU A 63 5.14 1.20 -8.77
CA LEU A 63 5.25 2.18 -7.69
C LEU A 63 4.57 1.72 -6.39
N GLY A 64 3.53 0.89 -6.49
CA GLY A 64 2.89 0.26 -5.34
C GLY A 64 3.81 -0.70 -4.59
N LEU A 65 4.80 -1.29 -5.27
CA LEU A 65 5.76 -2.21 -4.66
C LEU A 65 6.61 -1.53 -3.57
N PRO A 66 7.28 -0.37 -3.79
CA PRO A 66 7.92 0.41 -2.73
C PRO A 66 7.01 0.74 -1.55
N VAL A 67 5.74 1.10 -1.81
CA VAL A 67 4.77 1.42 -0.75
C VAL A 67 4.44 0.17 0.07
N ALA A 68 4.23 -0.97 -0.59
CA ALA A 68 4.02 -2.25 0.07
C ALA A 68 5.26 -2.69 0.89
N MET A 69 6.47 -2.46 0.37
CA MET A 69 7.73 -2.68 1.12
C MET A 69 7.84 -1.77 2.34
N ALA A 70 7.54 -0.47 2.21
CA ALA A 70 7.52 0.44 3.34
C ALA A 70 6.49 0.02 4.40
N GLY A 71 5.29 -0.39 3.96
CA GLY A 71 4.24 -0.92 4.83
C GLY A 71 4.67 -2.18 5.57
N GLY A 72 5.30 -3.14 4.88
CA GLY A 72 5.84 -4.37 5.48
C GLY A 72 6.97 -4.11 6.47
N TYR A 73 7.86 -3.17 6.16
CA TYR A 73 8.93 -2.72 7.06
C TYR A 73 8.38 -2.12 8.35
N LEU A 74 7.38 -1.23 8.24
CA LEU A 74 6.70 -0.61 9.38
C LEU A 74 5.97 -1.66 10.23
N CYS A 75 5.25 -2.59 9.60
CA CYS A 75 4.57 -3.69 10.29
C CYS A 75 5.57 -4.53 11.10
N ALA A 76 6.71 -4.89 10.52
CA ALA A 76 7.76 -5.64 11.20
C ALA A 76 8.36 -4.87 12.39
N ARG A 77 8.53 -3.55 12.25
CA ARG A 77 9.01 -2.68 13.32
C ARG A 77 8.02 -2.58 14.49
N ILE A 78 6.73 -2.44 14.21
CA ILE A 78 5.67 -2.35 15.23
C ILE A 78 5.47 -3.70 15.92
N ALA A 79 5.56 -4.81 15.17
CA ALA A 79 5.39 -6.17 15.71
C ALA A 79 6.39 -6.51 16.82
N LYS A 80 7.58 -5.88 16.84
CA LYS A 80 8.60 -6.06 17.89
C LYS A 80 8.09 -5.64 19.28
N HIS A 81 7.17 -4.68 19.37
CA HIS A 81 6.74 -4.10 20.63
C HIS A 81 5.32 -4.51 21.07
N ALA A 82 4.50 -5.06 20.17
CA ALA A 82 3.10 -5.37 20.49
C ALA A 82 2.52 -6.50 19.63
N ARG A 83 2.83 -7.76 19.97
CA ARG A 83 2.37 -8.98 19.28
C ARG A 83 0.84 -9.11 19.16
N GLY A 84 0.08 -8.67 20.18
CA GLY A 84 -1.39 -8.78 20.17
C GLY A 84 -2.08 -7.81 19.20
N THR A 85 -1.55 -6.59 19.05
CA THR A 85 -2.12 -5.58 18.14
C THR A 85 -1.86 -5.90 16.67
N THR A 86 -0.80 -6.66 16.35
CA THR A 86 -0.42 -6.98 14.97
C THR A 86 -1.45 -7.87 14.26
N LEU A 87 -2.09 -8.78 15.00
CA LEU A 87 -3.16 -9.65 14.48
C LEU A 87 -4.44 -8.86 14.14
N VAL A 88 -4.82 -7.92 15.00
CA VAL A 88 -5.97 -7.04 14.76
C VAL A 88 -5.74 -6.18 13.51
N PHE A 89 -4.50 -5.71 13.32
CA PHE A 89 -4.11 -4.99 12.11
C PHE A 89 -4.21 -5.82 10.84
N ALA A 90 -3.66 -7.03 10.87
CA ALA A 90 -3.73 -7.94 9.73
C ALA A 90 -5.19 -8.20 9.36
N ALA A 91 -6.08 -8.37 10.35
CA ALA A 91 -7.50 -8.53 10.15
C ALA A 91 -8.17 -7.28 9.53
N ILE A 92 -7.88 -6.07 10.04
CA ILE A 92 -8.44 -4.82 9.49
C ILE A 92 -8.00 -4.60 8.05
N PHE A 93 -6.70 -4.78 7.75
CA PHE A 93 -6.19 -4.65 6.37
C PHE A 93 -6.73 -5.71 5.44
N LEU A 94 -6.95 -6.94 5.93
CA LEU A 94 -7.59 -7.99 5.16
C LEU A 94 -9.04 -7.64 4.83
N VAL A 95 -9.82 -7.16 5.81
CA VAL A 95 -11.20 -6.70 5.59
C VAL A 95 -11.25 -5.50 4.64
N ALA A 96 -10.38 -4.51 4.82
CA ALA A 96 -10.30 -3.34 3.95
C ALA A 96 -9.87 -3.72 2.52
N GLY A 97 -8.91 -4.63 2.37
CA GLY A 97 -8.45 -5.14 1.08
C GLY A 97 -9.53 -5.94 0.35
N VAL A 98 -10.27 -6.77 1.07
CA VAL A 98 -11.44 -7.49 0.55
C VAL A 98 -12.54 -6.50 0.14
N GLY A 99 -12.85 -5.52 0.98
CA GLY A 99 -13.81 -4.45 0.67
C GLY A 99 -13.40 -3.65 -0.58
N TYR A 100 -12.12 -3.31 -0.70
CA TYR A 100 -11.58 -2.65 -1.88
C TYR A 100 -11.66 -3.53 -3.14
N TYR A 101 -11.37 -4.82 -3.03
CA TYR A 101 -11.51 -5.77 -4.13
C TYR A 101 -12.96 -5.84 -4.64
N PHE A 102 -13.95 -5.87 -3.73
CA PHE A 102 -15.36 -5.86 -4.11
C PHE A 102 -15.82 -4.50 -4.65
N ALA A 103 -15.35 -3.38 -4.10
CA ALA A 103 -15.64 -2.04 -4.60
C ALA A 103 -15.02 -1.79 -5.99
N GLY A 104 -13.84 -2.35 -6.24
CA GLY A 104 -13.11 -2.22 -7.52
C GLY A 104 -13.73 -3.00 -8.68
N ARG A 105 -14.65 -3.94 -8.43
CA ARG A 105 -15.35 -4.69 -9.49
C ARG A 105 -16.33 -3.84 -10.32
N GLY A 106 -16.65 -2.61 -9.88
CA GLY A 106 -17.54 -1.70 -10.61
C GLY A 106 -16.85 -0.85 -11.70
N GLY A 107 -15.52 -0.89 -11.80
CA GLY A 107 -14.76 -0.05 -12.74
C GLY A 107 -14.26 -0.80 -13.98
N PRO A 108 -13.86 -0.07 -15.05
CA PRO A 108 -13.30 -0.63 -16.29
C PRO A 108 -11.85 -1.10 -16.11
N GLN A 109 -11.60 -1.95 -15.12
CA GLN A 109 -10.28 -2.54 -14.86
C GLN A 109 -10.19 -3.93 -15.49
N PRO A 110 -9.06 -4.28 -16.13
CA PRO A 110 -8.87 -5.60 -16.67
C PRO A 110 -8.81 -6.65 -15.55
N GLY A 111 -9.52 -7.77 -15.69
CA GLY A 111 -9.65 -8.78 -14.63
C GLY A 111 -8.33 -9.37 -14.13
N TRP A 112 -7.28 -9.39 -14.96
CA TRP A 112 -5.94 -9.83 -14.55
C TRP A 112 -5.29 -8.88 -13.53
N TYR A 113 -5.60 -7.59 -13.56
CA TYR A 113 -5.05 -6.62 -12.63
C TYR A 113 -5.50 -6.91 -11.19
N LEU A 114 -6.79 -7.21 -11.02
CA LEU A 114 -7.36 -7.60 -9.73
C LEU A 114 -6.76 -8.92 -9.21
N ALA A 115 -6.39 -9.85 -10.10
CA ALA A 115 -5.74 -11.10 -9.73
C ALA A 115 -4.24 -10.91 -9.39
N ALA A 116 -3.57 -9.96 -10.01
CA ALA A 116 -2.14 -9.69 -9.83
C ALA A 116 -1.83 -8.80 -8.62
N LEU A 117 -2.79 -7.99 -8.15
CA LEU A 117 -2.62 -7.12 -6.98
C LEU A 117 -2.25 -7.88 -5.69
N PRO A 118 -2.96 -8.95 -5.27
CA PRO A 118 -2.63 -9.68 -4.05
C PRO A 118 -1.20 -10.27 -4.01
N PRO A 119 -0.71 -11.01 -5.03
CA PRO A 119 0.64 -11.56 -4.98
C PRO A 119 1.72 -10.48 -4.99
N ILE A 120 1.57 -9.40 -5.77
CA ILE A 120 2.54 -8.30 -5.79
C ILE A 120 2.59 -7.59 -4.44
N GLY A 121 1.43 -7.30 -3.84
CA GLY A 121 1.34 -6.72 -2.52
C GLY A 121 1.99 -7.61 -1.44
N ALA A 122 1.72 -8.91 -1.48
CA ALA A 122 2.32 -9.88 -0.57
C ALA A 122 3.84 -9.92 -0.70
N VAL A 123 4.38 -9.97 -1.92
CA VAL A 123 5.83 -9.94 -2.15
C VAL A 123 6.44 -8.64 -1.62
N GLY A 124 5.83 -7.48 -1.92
CA GLY A 124 6.29 -6.19 -1.40
C GLY A 124 6.35 -6.17 0.13
N VAL A 125 5.27 -6.59 0.79
CA VAL A 125 5.20 -6.64 2.26
C VAL A 125 6.26 -7.58 2.84
N LEU A 126 6.44 -8.78 2.26
CA LEU A 126 7.43 -9.75 2.71
C LEU A 126 8.86 -9.21 2.56
N LEU A 127 9.18 -8.57 1.43
CA LEU A 127 10.48 -7.93 1.21
C LEU A 127 10.74 -6.81 2.22
N GLY A 128 9.74 -5.97 2.47
CA GLY A 128 9.78 -4.92 3.49
C GLY A 128 10.08 -5.45 4.89
N GLY A 129 9.36 -6.49 5.31
CA GLY A 129 9.57 -7.15 6.60
C GLY A 129 10.93 -7.85 6.70
N ALA A 130 11.41 -8.46 5.61
CA ALA A 130 12.73 -9.09 5.54
C ALA A 130 13.88 -8.08 5.68
N LEU A 131 13.76 -6.91 5.06
CA LEU A 131 14.74 -5.81 5.19
C LEU A 131 14.89 -5.35 6.64
N PHE A 132 13.78 -5.24 7.38
CA PHE A 132 13.81 -4.90 8.80
C PHE A 132 14.57 -5.94 9.63
N ARG A 133 14.31 -7.24 9.39
CA ARG A 133 14.99 -8.34 10.09
C ARG A 133 16.51 -8.33 9.88
N ARG A 134 16.97 -8.00 8.67
CA ARG A 134 18.41 -7.92 8.35
C ARG A 134 19.10 -6.73 9.01
N GLY A 135 18.41 -5.58 9.11
CA GLY A 135 18.98 -4.36 9.71
C GLY A 135 18.97 -4.34 11.24
N GLY A 136 18.03 -5.03 11.89
CA GLY A 136 17.82 -4.94 13.35
C GLY A 136 18.47 -6.04 14.21
N GLY A 137 19.17 -6.99 13.60
CA GLY A 137 19.68 -8.20 14.28
C GLY A 137 21.13 -8.14 14.78
N ARG A 138 21.89 -7.09 14.48
CA ARG A 138 23.36 -7.08 14.73
C ARG A 138 23.83 -6.33 15.98
N SER A 139 22.94 -5.70 16.75
CA SER A 139 23.35 -4.79 17.85
C SER A 139 23.20 -5.36 19.26
N THR A 140 22.87 -6.65 19.43
CA THR A 140 22.69 -7.26 20.77
C THR A 140 23.67 -8.37 21.10
N GLU A 141 24.57 -8.76 20.19
CA GLU A 141 25.60 -9.77 20.47
C GLU A 141 26.94 -9.18 20.95
N GLU A 142 27.19 -7.87 20.81
CA GLU A 142 28.48 -7.27 21.19
C GLU A 142 28.49 -6.55 22.55
N ALA A 143 27.39 -6.54 23.30
CA ALA A 143 27.34 -5.90 24.63
C ALA A 143 27.57 -6.88 25.80
N GLY A 144 28.07 -8.09 25.51
CA GLY A 144 28.30 -9.15 26.49
C GLY A 144 29.58 -9.92 26.21
N SER A 145 30.73 -9.24 26.20
CA SER A 145 32.06 -9.84 26.33
C SER A 145 32.93 -8.99 27.23
#